data_AF-A0A522UVW7-F1
#
_entry.id   AF-A0A522UVW7-F1
#
_cell.length_a   1.000
_cell.length_b   1.000
_cell.length_c   1.000
_cell.angle_alpha   90.00
_cell.angle_beta   90.00
_cell.angle_gamma   90.00
#
_symmetry.space_group_name_H-M   'P 1'
#
loop_
_entity.id
_entity.type
_entity.pdbx_description
1 polymer ?
#
loop_
_entity_poly.entity_id
_entity_poly.type
_entity_poly.pdbx_seq_one_letter_code
_entity_poly.pdbx_strand_id
1 'polypeptide(L)' 'MKNPDILTCFQCGTCHASCPSGKYTSLNIRKIVRDSVKKDISDQPELWMCTTCYDCHERCPRGIKVTDAVLTLRSEAVK' A
#
# COMPACT_ATOMS: atom_id res chain seq x y z
N MET A 1 9.45 6.31 5.23
CA MET A 1 8.58 7.09 4.31
C MET A 1 8.13 8.47 4.81
N LYS A 2 8.50 9.58 4.14
CA LYS A 2 7.80 10.89 4.22
C LYS A 2 7.22 11.25 2.85
N ASN A 3 6.31 10.44 2.31
CA ASN A 3 5.57 10.82 1.10
C ASN A 3 4.34 11.64 1.53
N PRO A 4 4.29 12.96 1.28
CA PRO A 4 3.20 13.82 1.73
C PRO A 4 1.84 13.39 1.17
N ASP A 5 1.82 12.74 0.00
CA ASP A 5 0.57 12.28 -0.63
C ASP A 5 -0.16 11.24 0.22
N ILE A 6 0.58 10.37 0.90
CA ILE A 6 0.00 9.32 1.75
C ILE A 6 -0.72 9.89 2.96
N LEU A 7 -0.28 11.05 3.47
CA LEU A 7 -0.93 11.75 4.57
C LEU A 7 -2.32 12.28 4.17
N THR A 8 -2.60 12.39 2.88
CA THR A 8 -3.92 12.78 2.37
C THR A 8 -4.92 11.61 2.33
N CYS A 9 -4.49 10.40 2.71
CA CYS A 9 -5.34 9.22 2.74
C CYS A 9 -6.42 9.32 3.82
N PHE A 10 -7.67 9.15 3.41
CA PHE A 10 -8.88 9.17 4.24
C PHE A 10 -9.50 7.78 4.43
N GLN A 11 -8.74 6.71 4.15
CA GLN A 11 -9.09 5.31 4.43
C GLN A 11 -10.36 4.76 3.76
N CYS A 12 -10.73 5.27 2.57
CA CYS A 12 -11.91 4.82 1.81
C CYS A 12 -11.90 3.33 1.42
N GLY A 13 -10.73 2.71 1.26
CA GLY A 13 -10.59 1.29 0.93
C GLY A 13 -10.67 0.91 -0.54
N THR A 14 -10.82 1.87 -1.46
CA THR A 14 -10.82 1.62 -2.92
C THR A 14 -9.61 0.81 -3.37
N CYS A 15 -8.43 1.12 -2.83
CA CYS A 15 -7.18 0.42 -3.11
C CYS A 15 -7.17 -1.07 -2.70
N HIS A 16 -7.90 -1.42 -1.64
CA HIS A 16 -8.03 -2.82 -1.21
C HIS A 16 -9.09 -3.55 -2.05
N ALA A 17 -10.23 -2.89 -2.32
CA ALA A 17 -11.29 -3.45 -3.16
C ALA A 17 -10.81 -3.73 -4.60
N SER A 18 -9.90 -2.90 -5.13
CA SER A 18 -9.30 -3.09 -6.45
C SER A 18 -8.17 -4.12 -6.49
N CYS A 19 -7.65 -4.56 -5.34
CA CYS A 19 -6.47 -5.41 -5.29
C CYS A 19 -6.80 -6.85 -5.70
N PRO A 20 -6.19 -7.42 -6.76
CA PRO A 20 -6.39 -8.82 -7.10
C PRO A 20 -5.80 -9.76 -6.04
N SER A 21 -4.59 -9.48 -5.55
CA SER A 21 -3.94 -10.30 -4.51
C SER A 21 -4.74 -10.33 -3.21
N GLY A 22 -5.27 -9.18 -2.77
CA GLY A 22 -6.04 -9.07 -1.54
C GLY A 22 -7.35 -9.87 -1.52
N LYS A 23 -7.81 -10.40 -2.67
CA LYS A 23 -8.94 -11.32 -2.75
C LYS A 23 -8.59 -12.75 -2.34
N TYR A 24 -7.32 -13.13 -2.48
CA TYR A 24 -6.85 -14.51 -2.31
C TYR A 24 -5.80 -14.66 -1.21
N THR A 25 -5.34 -13.55 -0.64
CA THR A 25 -4.30 -13.53 0.39
C THR A 25 -4.67 -12.61 1.55
N SER A 26 -3.84 -12.55 2.59
CA SER A 26 -4.00 -11.63 3.73
C SER A 26 -3.61 -10.18 3.40
N LEU A 27 -3.25 -9.88 2.14
CA LEU A 27 -2.84 -8.54 1.73
C LEU A 27 -3.98 -7.52 1.89
N ASN A 28 -3.79 -6.59 2.82
CA ASN A 28 -4.67 -5.46 3.00
C ASN A 28 -3.96 -4.14 2.66
N ILE A 29 -4.11 -3.69 1.42
CA ILE A 29 -3.49 -2.44 0.94
C ILE A 29 -3.89 -1.23 1.78
N ARG A 30 -5.17 -1.13 2.17
CA ARG A 30 -5.64 -0.02 3.02
C ARG A 30 -4.94 -0.02 4.38
N LYS A 31 -4.72 -1.20 4.97
CA LYS A 31 -3.97 -1.37 6.22
C LYS A 31 -2.51 -0.97 6.04
N ILE A 32 -1.85 -1.42 4.96
CA ILE A 32 -0.46 -1.02 4.63
C ILE A 32 -0.34 0.51 4.58
N VAL A 33 -1.22 1.19 3.83
CA VAL A 33 -1.19 2.66 3.73
C VAL A 33 -1.35 3.32 5.10
N ARG A 34 -2.26 2.83 5.94
CA ARG A 34 -2.48 3.35 7.30
C ARG A 34 -1.27 3.15 8.20
N ASP A 35 -0.75 1.93 8.23
CA ASP A 35 0.31 1.55 9.15
C ASP A 35 1.64 2.19 8.72
N SER A 36 1.87 2.37 7.41
CA SER A 36 3.07 3.03 6.86
C SER A 36 3.29 4.48 7.33
N VAL A 37 2.28 5.14 7.90
CA VAL A 37 2.39 6.50 8.46
C VAL A 37 2.95 6.49 9.89
N LYS A 38 2.68 5.44 10.67
CA LYS A 38 2.92 5.42 12.12
C LYS A 38 3.84 4.29 12.59
N LYS A 39 3.96 3.22 11.82
CA LYS A 39 4.62 1.98 12.19
C LYS A 39 5.61 1.59 11.12
N ASP A 40 6.69 0.96 11.56
CA ASP A 40 7.50 0.17 10.65
C ASP A 40 6.72 -1.11 10.29
N ILE A 41 6.61 -1.36 8.99
CA ILE A 41 5.93 -2.53 8.43
C ILE A 41 6.82 -3.25 7.41
N SER A 42 8.13 -2.97 7.42
CA SER A 42 9.14 -3.66 6.61
C SER A 42 9.04 -5.18 6.73
N ASP A 43 8.83 -5.67 7.95
CA ASP A 43 8.89 -7.10 8.29
C ASP A 43 7.59 -7.86 7.98
N GLN A 44 6.57 -7.18 7.44
CA GLN A 44 5.28 -7.81 7.16
C GLN A 44 5.34 -8.67 5.89
N PRO A 45 5.12 -9.99 5.97
CA PRO A 45 5.19 -10.88 4.80
C PRO A 45 4.11 -10.54 3.76
N GLU A 46 2.99 -9.94 4.19
CA GLU A 46 1.93 -9.50 3.28
C GLU A 46 2.42 -8.45 2.28
N LEU A 47 3.42 -7.63 2.64
CA LEU A 47 4.00 -6.64 1.74
C LEU A 47 4.48 -7.27 0.41
N TRP A 48 4.96 -8.51 0.47
CA TRP A 48 5.46 -9.29 -0.67
C TRP A 48 4.36 -9.93 -1.52
N MET A 49 3.10 -9.92 -1.07
CA MET A 49 1.96 -10.44 -1.84
C MET A 49 1.44 -9.46 -2.90
N CYS A 50 1.89 -8.19 -2.88
CA CYS A 50 1.53 -7.20 -3.90
C CYS A 50 2.18 -7.56 -5.25
N THR A 51 1.36 -7.67 -6.30
CA THR A 51 1.82 -7.99 -7.67
C THR A 51 2.27 -6.76 -8.47
N THR A 52 2.26 -5.56 -7.87
CA THR A 52 2.59 -4.29 -8.53
C THR A 52 1.79 -4.06 -9.82
N CYS A 53 0.51 -4.46 -9.82
CA CYS A 53 -0.39 -4.35 -10.99
C CYS A 53 -0.96 -2.94 -11.24
N TYR A 54 -0.68 -1.96 -10.37
CA TYR A 54 -1.13 -0.55 -10.48
C TYR A 54 -2.64 -0.27 -10.37
N ASP A 55 -3.52 -1.26 -10.23
CA ASP A 55 -4.97 -1.03 -10.05
C ASP A 55 -5.31 -0.06 -8.91
N CYS A 56 -4.62 -0.16 -7.77
CA CYS A 56 -4.82 0.73 -6.63
C CYS A 56 -4.26 2.14 -6.85
N HIS A 57 -3.29 2.29 -7.75
CA HIS A 57 -2.71 3.57 -8.15
C HIS A 57 -3.74 4.34 -8.99
N GLU A 58 -4.26 3.70 -10.02
CA GLU A 58 -5.20 4.31 -10.98
C GLU A 58 -6.55 4.67 -10.34
N ARG A 59 -7.03 3.84 -9.41
CA ARG A 59 -8.37 4.00 -8.83
C ARG A 59 -8.38 4.83 -7.54
N CYS A 60 -7.25 5.37 -7.09
CA CYS A 60 -7.21 6.13 -5.86
C CYS A 60 -7.91 7.49 -6.05
N PRO A 61 -9.02 7.79 -5.34
CA PRO A 61 -9.74 9.06 -5.50
C PRO A 61 -8.95 10.28 -4.99
N ARG A 62 -7.83 10.06 -4.29
CA ARG A 62 -6.91 11.10 -3.82
C ARG A 62 -5.64 11.19 -4.68
N GLY A 63 -5.51 10.38 -5.74
CA GLY A 63 -4.32 10.34 -6.58
C GLY A 63 -3.06 9.83 -5.88
N ILE A 64 -3.20 9.07 -4.79
CA ILE A 64 -2.05 8.55 -4.03
C ILE A 64 -1.38 7.47 -4.87
N LYS A 65 -0.06 7.59 -5.04
CA LYS A 65 0.78 6.58 -5.71
C LYS A 65 1.02 5.37 -4.81
N VAL A 66 -0.03 4.56 -4.61
CA VAL A 66 -0.04 3.44 -3.65
C VAL A 66 1.00 2.37 -4.00
N THR A 67 1.16 2.04 -5.28
CA THR A 67 2.17 1.06 -5.72
C THR A 67 3.59 1.52 -5.38
N ASP A 68 3.90 2.79 -5.63
CA ASP A 68 5.21 3.38 -5.36
C ASP A 68 5.51 3.38 -3.86
N ALA A 69 4.49 3.62 -3.03
CA ALA A 69 4.59 3.50 -1.58
C ALA A 69 4.98 2.07 -1.17
N VAL A 70 4.32 1.05 -1.74
CA VAL A 70 4.63 -0.37 -1.48
C VAL A 70 6.06 -0.71 -1.90
N LEU A 71 6.52 -0.22 -3.06
CA LEU A 71 7.89 -0.43 -3.53
C LEU A 71 8.93 0.24 -2.62
N THR A 72 8.61 1.43 -2.12
CA THR A 72 9.46 2.14 -1.15
C THR A 72 9.59 1.33 0.14
N LEU A 73 8.48 0.82 0.68
CA LEU A 73 8.48 -0.04 1.87
C LEU A 73 9.30 -1.33 1.66
N ARG A 74 9.19 -1.96 0.48
CA ARG A 74 10.01 -3.14 0.16
C ARG A 74 11.49 -2.82 0.10
N SER A 75 11.84 -1.64 -0.40
CA SER A 75 13.23 -1.17 -0.46
C SER A 75 13.79 -0.88 0.94
N GLU A 76 12.95 -0.35 1.84
CA GLU A 76 13.28 -0.17 3.25
C GLU A 76 13.46 -1.53 3.96
N ALA A 77 12.67 -2.56 3.60
CA ALA A 77 12.72 -3.89 4.21
C ALA A 77 13.93 -4.77 3.84
N VAL A 78 14.62 -4.45 2.75
CA VAL A 78 15.79 -5.23 2.26
C VAL A 78 17.11 -4.56 2.65
N LYS A 79 17.07 -3.36 3.25
CA LYS A 79 18.25 -2.68 3.78
C LYS A 79 18.64 -3.23 5.14
#